data_AF-A0A1E3UCI8-F1
#
_entry.id   AF-A0A1E3UCI8-F1
#
_cell.length_a   1.000
_cell.length_b   1.000
_cell.length_c   1.000
_cell.angle_alpha   90.00
_cell.angle_beta   90.00
_cell.angle_gamma   90.00
#
_symmetry.space_group_name_H-M   'P 1'
#
loop_
_entity.id
_entity.type
_entity.pdbx_description
1 polymer ?
#
loop_
_entity_poly.entity_id
_entity_poly.type
_entity_poly.pdbx_seq_one_letter_code
_entity_poly.pdbx_strand_id
1 'polypeptide(L)'
;MPERKTNRTGDESMVRKMVSALLLIILVTAVTACSEAAPINSQQSTSQETISENSALSTDAQPSQEEPAMSSENQNAMGAMSPEAVLEYMKETKDLVIVDVAATRWYDENHFEGAINIPIEELDSETEDALYMEIPAGKPVMMHCRRGMIVPGAYDRVLELRPDIPEISYIDGTPQFDEYNEWIANQEQK
;
A
#
# COMPACT_ATOMS: atom_id res chain seq x y z
N MET A 1 -27.66 57.03 -29.48
CA MET A 1 -28.90 57.01 -28.66
C MET A 1 -30.05 56.49 -29.51
N PRO A 2 -30.94 55.60 -29.03
CA PRO A 2 -30.89 54.73 -27.83
C PRO A 2 -30.88 53.22 -28.24
N GLU A 3 -30.22 52.28 -27.55
CA GLU A 3 -30.45 51.75 -26.19
C GLU A 3 -31.90 51.25 -25.96
N ARG A 4 -32.07 49.92 -25.90
CA ARG A 4 -33.07 49.11 -25.15
C ARG A 4 -33.17 47.71 -25.81
N LYS A 5 -33.27 46.58 -25.09
CA LYS A 5 -33.57 46.33 -23.68
C LYS A 5 -33.08 44.92 -23.32
N THR A 6 -32.64 44.78 -22.08
CA THR A 6 -32.18 43.56 -21.42
C THR A 6 -33.32 42.61 -21.04
N ASN A 7 -32.89 41.41 -20.61
CA ASN A 7 -33.54 40.45 -19.69
C ASN A 7 -34.25 39.23 -20.30
N ARG A 8 -33.65 38.06 -20.05
CA ARG A 8 -34.28 37.01 -19.23
C ARG A 8 -33.22 36.06 -18.65
N THR A 9 -32.76 36.36 -17.44
CA THR A 9 -32.18 35.38 -16.52
C THR A 9 -33.33 34.62 -15.88
N GLY A 10 -33.36 33.31 -16.08
CA GLY A 10 -34.19 32.36 -15.34
C GLY A 10 -33.30 31.60 -14.38
N ASP A 11 -33.33 32.03 -13.12
CA ASP A 11 -32.75 31.37 -11.96
C ASP A 11 -33.61 30.13 -11.63
N GLU A 12 -33.03 28.93 -11.75
CA GLU A 12 -33.54 27.71 -11.09
C GLU A 12 -32.49 27.20 -10.09
N SER A 13 -32.06 28.08 -9.18
CA SER A 13 -31.21 27.73 -8.03
C SER A 13 -32.01 27.46 -6.74
N MET A 14 -33.34 27.38 -6.83
CA MET A 14 -34.24 27.43 -5.67
C MET A 14 -34.69 26.07 -5.10
N VAL A 15 -34.34 24.93 -5.71
CA VAL A 15 -34.91 23.62 -5.29
C VAL A 15 -34.08 22.90 -4.20
N ARG A 16 -32.87 23.37 -3.88
CA ARG A 16 -31.97 22.67 -2.92
C ARG A 16 -31.83 23.35 -1.56
N LYS A 17 -32.56 24.44 -1.30
CA LYS A 17 -32.44 25.23 -0.06
C LYS A 17 -33.73 25.31 0.76
N MET A 18 -34.48 24.22 0.93
CA MET A 18 -35.66 24.22 1.84
C MET A 18 -35.94 22.87 2.53
N VAL A 19 -34.92 22.19 3.06
CA VAL A 19 -35.15 21.14 4.08
C VAL A 19 -34.18 21.35 5.24
N SER A 20 -34.30 22.52 5.87
CA SER A 20 -33.81 22.77 7.21
C SER A 20 -35.03 23.17 8.04
N ALA A 21 -35.42 22.30 8.97
CA ALA A 21 -36.01 22.61 10.28
C ALA A 21 -36.91 21.46 10.79
N LEU A 22 -36.76 21.18 12.09
CA LEU A 22 -37.54 20.30 12.99
C LEU A 22 -37.22 18.79 12.94
N LEU A 23 -36.42 18.32 13.91
CA LEU A 23 -36.96 17.91 15.21
C LEU A 23 -35.85 17.69 16.25
N LEU A 24 -35.89 18.52 17.29
CA LEU A 24 -35.27 18.28 18.60
C LEU A 24 -36.00 17.12 19.28
N ILE A 25 -35.33 15.99 19.51
CA ILE A 25 -35.65 15.09 20.63
C ILE A 25 -34.36 14.67 21.31
N ILE A 26 -34.24 15.16 22.54
CA ILE A 26 -33.28 14.79 23.58
C ILE A 26 -33.62 13.39 24.09
N LEU A 27 -32.65 12.49 24.20
CA LEU A 27 -32.61 11.56 25.33
C LEU A 27 -31.18 11.15 25.66
N VAL A 28 -30.66 11.76 26.71
CA VAL A 28 -29.50 11.30 27.48
C VAL A 28 -29.91 10.04 28.24
N THR A 29 -29.21 8.93 28.04
CA THR A 29 -29.15 7.85 29.03
C THR A 29 -27.69 7.54 29.32
N ALA A 30 -27.24 8.09 30.45
CA ALA A 30 -25.99 7.74 31.08
C ALA A 30 -26.12 6.41 31.83
N VAL A 31 -24.94 5.84 32.13
CA VAL A 31 -24.57 4.86 33.16
C VAL A 31 -25.11 3.43 33.04
N THR A 32 -24.17 2.48 32.92
CA THR A 32 -24.04 1.17 33.62
C THR A 32 -22.81 0.48 33.00
N ALA A 33 -21.85 -0.12 33.68
CA ALA A 33 -21.40 -0.15 35.06
C ALA A 33 -19.98 -0.75 35.03
N CYS A 34 -19.20 -0.48 36.07
CA CYS A 34 -17.87 -1.00 36.29
C CYS A 34 -17.82 -2.55 36.24
N SER A 35 -16.68 -3.09 35.82
CA SER A 35 -16.18 -4.31 36.46
C SER A 35 -14.69 -4.19 36.72
N GLU A 36 -14.38 -4.60 37.94
CA GLU A 36 -13.20 -4.40 38.76
C GLU A 36 -11.98 -5.17 38.24
N ALA A 37 -10.80 -4.61 38.48
CA ALA A 37 -9.54 -5.31 38.42
C ALA A 37 -9.37 -6.24 39.63
N ALA A 38 -8.70 -7.38 39.43
CA ALA A 38 -7.82 -7.95 40.45
C ALA A 38 -6.68 -8.79 39.83
N PRO A 39 -5.52 -8.87 40.51
CA PRO A 39 -4.24 -9.27 39.94
C PRO A 39 -3.73 -10.63 40.45
N ILE A 40 -2.76 -11.22 39.74
CA ILE A 40 -1.83 -12.28 40.22
C ILE A 40 -0.68 -12.34 39.19
N ASN A 41 0.47 -11.69 39.41
CA ASN A 41 1.63 -12.12 40.20
C ASN A 41 2.01 -13.60 40.02
N SER A 42 3.13 -13.86 39.35
CA SER A 42 4.24 -14.75 39.75
C SER A 42 5.21 -14.85 38.56
N GLN A 43 6.31 -14.12 38.60
CA GLN A 43 7.63 -14.60 39.04
C GLN A 43 8.30 -15.62 38.10
N GLN A 44 9.30 -15.10 37.39
CA GLN A 44 10.70 -15.53 37.48
C GLN A 44 11.13 -16.84 36.80
N SER A 45 12.22 -16.70 36.03
CA SER A 45 13.45 -17.52 36.04
C SER A 45 13.83 -17.91 34.60
N THR A 46 14.70 -17.15 33.93
CA THR A 46 16.17 -17.15 34.02
C THR A 46 16.83 -18.43 33.45
N SER A 47 17.68 -18.16 32.46
CA SER A 47 18.95 -18.83 32.14
C SER A 47 18.90 -20.19 31.45
N GLN A 48 19.51 -20.30 30.26
CA GLN A 48 20.93 -20.63 30.12
C GLN A 48 21.36 -20.74 28.64
N GLU A 49 22.40 -19.99 28.28
CA GLU A 49 23.35 -20.34 27.21
C GLU A 49 24.09 -21.63 27.58
N THR A 50 24.50 -22.44 26.59
CA THR A 50 25.92 -22.63 26.17
C THR A 50 26.13 -23.92 25.36
N ILE A 51 26.59 -23.71 24.12
CA ILE A 51 27.65 -24.37 23.31
C ILE A 51 28.27 -25.76 23.62
N SER A 52 28.77 -26.34 22.51
CA SER A 52 29.67 -27.51 22.29
C SER A 52 28.95 -28.80 21.86
N GLU A 53 29.36 -29.55 20.84
CA GLU A 53 30.62 -29.60 20.08
C GLU A 53 30.45 -30.36 18.74
N ASN A 54 31.49 -30.21 17.91
CA ASN A 54 31.78 -30.73 16.56
C ASN A 54 31.40 -32.20 16.22
N SER A 55 31.20 -32.46 14.90
CA SER A 55 31.88 -33.57 14.20
C SER A 55 31.77 -33.41 12.69
N ALA A 56 32.93 -33.45 12.03
CA ALA A 56 33.10 -33.33 10.59
C ALA A 56 32.80 -34.66 9.87
N LEU A 57 32.57 -34.59 8.55
CA LEU A 57 33.42 -35.20 7.50
C LEU A 57 32.63 -35.86 6.34
N SER A 58 32.98 -35.42 5.10
CA SER A 58 32.97 -36.16 3.82
C SER A 58 31.62 -36.49 3.15
N THR A 59 31.44 -36.55 1.82
CA THR A 59 32.32 -36.39 0.64
C THR A 59 31.42 -36.50 -0.62
N ASP A 60 31.71 -35.65 -1.61
CA ASP A 60 31.57 -35.77 -3.07
C ASP A 60 30.30 -36.29 -3.81
N ALA A 61 29.86 -35.40 -4.71
CA ALA A 61 29.63 -35.58 -6.16
C ALA A 61 28.27 -36.10 -6.74
N GLN A 62 27.62 -35.16 -7.44
CA GLN A 62 26.60 -35.19 -8.54
C GLN A 62 26.99 -36.17 -9.68
N PRO A 63 26.11 -36.66 -10.63
CA PRO A 63 25.11 -35.84 -11.36
C PRO A 63 23.86 -36.48 -12.04
N SER A 64 23.07 -35.59 -12.70
CA SER A 64 22.29 -35.78 -13.96
C SER A 64 20.77 -36.10 -13.86
N GLN A 65 19.78 -35.50 -14.56
CA GLN A 65 19.64 -34.40 -15.55
C GLN A 65 18.17 -33.88 -15.61
N GLU A 66 18.03 -32.63 -16.11
CA GLU A 66 17.01 -32.10 -17.05
C GLU A 66 15.51 -32.02 -16.71
N GLU A 67 15.01 -30.78 -16.53
CA GLU A 67 13.81 -30.16 -17.14
C GLU A 67 14.01 -28.61 -17.05
N PRO A 68 13.32 -27.78 -17.88
CA PRO A 68 13.95 -26.72 -18.65
C PRO A 68 14.24 -25.42 -17.89
N ALA A 69 15.35 -24.79 -18.27
CA ALA A 69 15.73 -23.45 -17.87
C ALA A 69 14.73 -22.40 -18.40
N MET A 70 13.81 -21.98 -17.53
CA MET A 70 13.20 -20.65 -17.63
C MET A 70 14.34 -19.64 -17.44
N SER A 71 14.58 -18.82 -18.44
CA SER A 71 15.55 -17.73 -18.40
C SER A 71 15.19 -16.79 -17.26
N SER A 72 15.87 -16.95 -16.12
CA SER A 72 15.95 -15.93 -15.08
C SER A 72 16.73 -14.76 -15.67
N GLU A 73 16.01 -13.91 -16.41
CA GLU A 73 16.49 -12.58 -16.72
C GLU A 73 16.41 -11.79 -15.42
N ASN A 74 17.57 -11.71 -14.78
CA ASN A 74 17.98 -10.91 -13.64
C ASN A 74 17.03 -9.75 -13.31
N GLN A 75 16.07 -10.00 -12.41
CA GLN A 75 15.15 -8.97 -11.95
C GLN A 75 15.89 -7.87 -11.19
N ASN A 76 15.65 -6.61 -11.55
CA ASN A 76 16.27 -5.48 -10.88
C ASN A 76 15.56 -5.17 -9.56
N ALA A 77 15.93 -5.88 -8.51
CA ALA A 77 15.44 -5.71 -7.15
C ALA A 77 16.16 -4.53 -6.47
N MET A 78 15.62 -3.32 -6.60
CA MET A 78 16.25 -2.09 -6.10
C MET A 78 16.14 -1.91 -4.59
N GLY A 79 15.16 -2.56 -3.94
CA GLY A 79 14.95 -2.50 -2.50
C GLY A 79 14.34 -1.17 -2.02
N ALA A 80 14.77 -0.72 -0.85
CA ALA A 80 14.28 0.51 -0.21
C ALA A 80 14.75 1.77 -0.95
N MET A 81 13.84 2.71 -1.16
CA MET A 81 14.14 4.07 -1.63
C MET A 81 13.47 5.12 -0.73
N SER A 82 14.13 6.26 -0.52
CA SER A 82 13.55 7.36 0.26
C SER A 82 12.34 7.98 -0.46
N PRO A 83 11.40 8.61 0.26
CA PRO A 83 10.26 9.26 -0.34
C PRO A 83 10.61 10.30 -1.41
N GLU A 84 11.70 11.05 -1.24
CA GLU A 84 12.16 12.05 -2.19
C GLU A 84 12.74 11.42 -3.45
N ALA A 85 13.54 10.35 -3.30
CA ALA A 85 14.09 9.61 -4.43
C ALA A 85 12.99 8.93 -5.25
N VAL A 86 11.97 8.39 -4.58
CA VAL A 86 10.84 7.73 -5.24
C VAL A 86 9.99 8.74 -6.01
N LEU A 87 9.70 9.92 -5.45
CA LEU A 87 8.92 10.93 -6.16
C LEU A 87 9.56 11.30 -7.51
N GLU A 88 10.88 11.49 -7.54
CA GLU A 88 11.59 11.78 -8.79
C GLU A 88 11.61 10.57 -9.73
N TYR A 89 11.89 9.37 -9.20
CA TYR A 89 11.83 8.13 -9.98
C TYR A 89 10.46 7.91 -10.64
N MET A 90 9.37 8.11 -9.91
CA MET A 90 8.00 7.94 -10.41
C MET A 90 7.65 8.94 -11.53
N LYS A 91 8.25 10.14 -11.53
CA LYS A 91 8.06 11.14 -12.58
C LYS A 91 8.78 10.79 -13.88
N GLU A 92 9.87 10.04 -13.79
CA GLU A 92 10.74 9.69 -14.92
C GLU A 92 10.42 8.31 -15.52
N THR A 93 9.88 7.42 -14.69
CA THR A 93 9.63 6.02 -15.07
C THR A 93 8.33 5.86 -15.83
N LYS A 94 8.44 5.38 -17.08
CA LYS A 94 7.28 5.09 -17.93
C LYS A 94 6.67 3.74 -17.57
N ASP A 95 5.35 3.64 -17.77
CA ASP A 95 4.59 2.39 -17.57
C ASP A 95 4.73 1.80 -16.17
N LEU A 96 5.04 2.63 -15.17
CA LEU A 96 5.18 2.24 -13.77
C LEU A 96 3.85 1.77 -13.18
N VAL A 97 3.87 0.62 -12.52
CA VAL A 97 2.76 0.16 -11.69
C VAL A 97 3.04 0.56 -10.25
N ILE A 98 2.08 1.25 -9.63
CA ILE A 98 2.15 1.64 -8.22
C ILE A 98 1.24 0.70 -7.42
N VAL A 99 1.78 0.08 -6.37
CA VAL A 99 1.05 -0.87 -5.53
C VAL A 99 1.02 -0.35 -4.09
N ASP A 100 -0.17 -0.02 -3.59
CA ASP A 100 -0.40 0.33 -2.19
C ASP A 100 -0.82 -0.91 -1.40
N VAL A 101 0.02 -1.34 -0.46
CA VAL A 101 -0.28 -2.50 0.38
C VAL A 101 -1.00 -2.14 1.69
N ALA A 102 -1.34 -0.87 1.90
CA ALA A 102 -2.04 -0.44 3.11
C ALA A 102 -3.51 -0.91 3.13
N ALA A 103 -4.06 -1.03 4.34
CA ALA A 103 -5.48 -1.27 4.58
C ALA A 103 -6.38 -0.32 3.77
N THR A 104 -7.53 -0.83 3.31
CA THR A 104 -8.45 -0.15 2.37
C THR A 104 -8.81 1.26 2.85
N ARG A 105 -9.10 1.41 4.15
CA ARG A 105 -9.45 2.71 4.76
C ARG A 105 -8.40 3.80 4.57
N TRP A 106 -7.13 3.42 4.46
CA TRP A 106 -6.03 4.37 4.30
C TRP A 106 -5.82 4.75 2.86
N TYR A 107 -6.01 3.79 1.94
CA TYR A 107 -6.05 4.05 0.51
C TYR A 107 -7.22 5.00 0.18
N ASP A 108 -8.41 4.73 0.69
CA ASP A 108 -9.60 5.59 0.50
C ASP A 108 -9.43 7.03 1.03
N GLU A 109 -8.61 7.22 2.06
CA GLU A 109 -8.32 8.55 2.63
C GLU A 109 -7.43 9.39 1.71
N ASN A 110 -6.32 8.82 1.21
CA ASN A 110 -5.41 9.43 0.25
C ASN A 110 -4.45 8.36 -0.31
N HIS A 111 -4.22 8.37 -1.63
CA HIS A 111 -3.34 7.43 -2.32
C HIS A 111 -2.75 8.08 -3.58
N PHE A 112 -1.74 7.44 -4.19
CA PHE A 112 -1.26 7.85 -5.52
C PHE A 112 -2.32 7.58 -6.58
N GLU A 113 -2.59 8.54 -7.45
CA GLU A 113 -3.51 8.40 -8.58
C GLU A 113 -3.10 7.20 -9.46
N GLY A 114 -4.06 6.34 -9.77
CA GLY A 114 -3.84 5.14 -10.58
C GLY A 114 -3.16 3.96 -9.86
N ALA A 115 -2.90 4.04 -8.55
CA ALA A 115 -2.33 2.93 -7.78
C ALA A 115 -3.30 1.76 -7.63
N ILE A 116 -2.78 0.53 -7.58
CA ILE A 116 -3.53 -0.69 -7.24
C ILE A 116 -3.46 -0.89 -5.72
N ASN A 117 -4.60 -1.06 -5.05
CA ASN A 117 -4.62 -1.40 -3.62
C ASN A 117 -4.66 -2.92 -3.39
N ILE A 118 -3.74 -3.42 -2.57
CA ILE A 118 -3.70 -4.81 -2.09
C ILE A 118 -3.60 -4.76 -0.55
N PRO A 119 -4.72 -4.69 0.18
CA PRO A 119 -4.72 -4.37 1.61
C PRO A 119 -4.27 -5.56 2.47
N ILE A 120 -2.97 -5.86 2.53
CA ILE A 120 -2.43 -7.11 3.12
C ILE A 120 -2.81 -7.35 4.59
N GLU A 121 -3.08 -6.30 5.37
CA GLU A 121 -3.54 -6.43 6.77
C GLU A 121 -4.97 -6.98 6.88
N GLU A 122 -5.72 -6.98 5.78
CA GLU A 122 -7.13 -7.39 5.69
C GLU A 122 -7.29 -8.74 4.96
N LEU A 123 -6.21 -9.31 4.42
CA LEU A 123 -6.22 -10.49 3.56
C LEU A 123 -5.62 -11.71 4.28
N ASP A 124 -6.06 -12.90 3.88
CA ASP A 124 -5.30 -14.12 4.13
C ASP A 124 -4.18 -14.29 3.08
N SER A 125 -3.21 -15.15 3.39
CA SER A 125 -2.03 -15.34 2.53
C SER A 125 -2.36 -15.87 1.13
N GLU A 126 -3.41 -16.70 0.99
CA GLU A 126 -3.81 -17.23 -0.31
C GLU A 126 -4.39 -16.13 -1.20
N THR A 127 -5.22 -15.27 -0.62
CA THR A 127 -5.81 -14.13 -1.31
C THR A 127 -4.77 -13.05 -1.63
N GLU A 128 -3.85 -12.78 -0.71
CA GLU A 128 -2.71 -11.90 -0.93
C GLU A 128 -1.86 -12.36 -2.12
N ASP A 129 -1.44 -13.63 -2.13
CA ASP A 129 -0.65 -14.20 -3.22
C ASP A 129 -1.40 -14.12 -4.57
N ALA A 130 -2.70 -14.42 -4.57
CA ALA A 130 -3.53 -14.33 -5.78
C ALA A 130 -3.56 -12.91 -6.34
N LEU A 131 -3.72 -11.88 -5.49
CA LEU A 131 -3.70 -10.48 -5.92
C LEU A 131 -2.31 -10.03 -6.39
N TYR A 132 -1.23 -10.54 -5.79
CA TYR A 132 0.12 -10.30 -6.32
C TYR A 132 0.33 -10.89 -7.71
N MET A 133 -0.34 -11.98 -8.07
CA MET A 133 -0.31 -12.52 -9.44
C MET A 133 -1.06 -11.65 -10.45
N GLU A 134 -1.96 -10.77 -10.00
CA GLU A 134 -2.69 -9.85 -10.87
C GLU A 134 -1.90 -8.55 -11.19
N ILE A 135 -0.79 -8.29 -10.50
CA ILE A 135 0.10 -7.15 -10.82
C ILE A 135 0.56 -7.28 -12.29
N PRO A 136 0.41 -6.24 -13.14
CA PRO A 136 0.79 -6.32 -14.55
C PRO A 136 2.25 -6.76 -14.77
N ALA A 137 2.42 -7.88 -15.48
CA ALA A 137 3.74 -8.43 -15.83
C ALA A 137 4.54 -7.50 -16.77
N GLY A 138 5.87 -7.62 -16.74
CA GLY A 138 6.76 -6.93 -17.68
C GLY A 138 6.84 -5.41 -17.50
N LYS A 139 6.33 -4.87 -16.39
CA LYS A 139 6.36 -3.44 -16.04
C LYS A 139 7.11 -3.22 -14.74
N PRO A 140 7.81 -2.08 -14.56
CA PRO A 140 8.41 -1.75 -13.28
C PRO A 140 7.34 -1.57 -12.21
N VAL A 141 7.64 -1.93 -10.97
CA VAL A 141 6.73 -1.87 -9.84
C VAL A 141 7.31 -1.02 -8.71
N MET A 142 6.54 -0.04 -8.25
CA MET A 142 6.81 0.74 -7.04
C MET A 142 5.79 0.36 -5.97
N MET A 143 6.25 -0.32 -4.92
CA MET A 143 5.40 -0.68 -3.79
C MET A 143 5.47 0.36 -2.68
N HIS A 144 4.38 0.57 -1.96
CA HIS A 144 4.41 1.36 -0.74
C HIS A 144 3.34 0.90 0.25
N CYS A 145 3.50 1.35 1.48
CA CYS A 145 2.41 1.42 2.45
C CYS A 145 2.34 2.88 2.94
N ARG A 146 1.88 3.12 4.17
CA ARG A 146 1.80 4.50 4.70
C ARG A 146 3.12 5.07 5.20
N ARG A 147 3.98 4.23 5.77
CA ARG A 147 5.13 4.66 6.59
C ARG A 147 6.37 3.75 6.43
N GLY A 148 6.40 2.91 5.40
CA GLY A 148 7.48 1.94 5.16
C GLY A 148 7.50 0.71 6.07
N MET A 149 6.58 0.57 7.04
CA MET A 149 6.71 -0.47 8.08
C MET A 149 6.39 -1.90 7.63
N ILE A 150 5.41 -2.07 6.75
CA ILE A 150 4.90 -3.41 6.34
C ILE A 150 5.29 -3.77 4.90
N VAL A 151 5.63 -2.77 4.08
CA VAL A 151 5.98 -2.98 2.67
C VAL A 151 7.23 -3.82 2.44
N PRO A 152 8.24 -3.92 3.34
CA PRO A 152 9.38 -4.81 3.11
C PRO A 152 8.98 -6.29 2.99
N GLY A 153 8.04 -6.75 3.82
CA GLY A 153 7.55 -8.14 3.75
C GLY A 153 6.76 -8.42 2.48
N ALA A 154 5.90 -7.48 2.07
CA ALA A 154 5.18 -7.54 0.80
C ALA A 154 6.13 -7.56 -0.41
N TYR A 155 7.19 -6.73 -0.36
CA TYR A 155 8.22 -6.67 -1.39
C TYR A 155 8.95 -8.01 -1.53
N ASP A 156 9.39 -8.61 -0.41
CA ASP A 156 10.04 -9.93 -0.42
C ASP A 156 9.10 -10.99 -1.02
N ARG A 157 7.80 -10.94 -0.65
CA ARG A 157 6.82 -11.89 -1.19
C ARG A 157 6.60 -11.72 -2.69
N VAL A 158 6.50 -10.49 -3.18
CA VAL A 158 6.38 -10.23 -4.63
C VAL A 158 7.63 -10.67 -5.37
N LEU A 159 8.84 -10.46 -4.84
CA LEU A 159 10.08 -10.97 -5.45
C LEU A 159 10.08 -12.48 -5.64
N GLU A 160 9.58 -13.23 -4.65
CA GLU A 160 9.47 -14.69 -4.73
C GLU A 160 8.45 -15.13 -5.79
N LEU A 161 7.29 -14.48 -5.81
CA LEU A 161 6.16 -14.89 -6.65
C LEU A 161 6.29 -14.42 -8.09
N ARG A 162 6.94 -13.28 -8.32
CA ARG A 162 6.90 -12.53 -9.58
C ARG A 162 8.29 -12.27 -10.15
N PRO A 163 9.04 -13.33 -10.52
CA PRO A 163 10.32 -13.21 -11.21
C PRO A 163 10.17 -12.73 -12.66
N ASP A 164 9.02 -12.17 -13.05
CA ASP A 164 8.69 -11.56 -14.34
C ASP A 164 8.56 -10.02 -14.28
N ILE A 165 8.63 -9.42 -13.09
CA ILE A 165 8.61 -7.96 -12.89
C ILE A 165 10.02 -7.37 -13.08
N PRO A 166 10.35 -6.74 -14.24
CA PRO A 166 11.71 -6.34 -14.66
C PRO A 166 12.50 -5.53 -13.62
N GLU A 167 11.79 -4.72 -12.84
CA GLU A 167 12.34 -3.83 -11.83
C GLU A 167 11.32 -3.62 -10.73
N ILE A 168 11.75 -3.70 -9.48
CA ILE A 168 10.87 -3.50 -8.33
C ILE A 168 11.60 -2.78 -7.21
N SER A 169 10.89 -1.87 -6.56
CA SER A 169 11.37 -1.06 -5.43
C SER A 169 10.24 -0.80 -4.44
N TYR A 170 10.56 -0.30 -3.26
CA TYR A 170 9.56 0.18 -2.30
C TYR A 170 9.95 1.47 -1.58
N ILE A 171 8.93 2.20 -1.11
CA ILE A 171 9.10 3.44 -0.34
C ILE A 171 9.44 3.12 1.12
N ASP A 172 10.64 3.50 1.55
CA ASP A 172 11.06 3.51 2.95
C ASP A 172 10.73 4.86 3.59
N GLY A 173 9.46 5.02 3.97
CA GLY A 173 8.97 6.21 4.65
C GLY A 173 7.53 6.57 4.30
N THR A 174 7.18 7.83 4.51
CA THR A 174 5.86 8.39 4.18
C THR A 174 5.85 8.79 2.71
N PRO A 175 4.96 8.24 1.87
CA PRO A 175 4.85 8.63 0.47
C PRO A 175 4.38 10.09 0.30
N GLN A 176 4.81 10.72 -0.81
CA GLN A 176 4.45 12.10 -1.18
C GLN A 176 3.26 12.09 -2.17
N PHE A 177 2.07 11.73 -1.67
CA PHE A 177 0.86 11.57 -2.49
C PHE A 177 0.44 12.86 -3.18
N ASP A 178 0.36 13.95 -2.44
CA ASP A 178 -0.15 15.23 -2.93
C ASP A 178 0.74 15.76 -4.06
N GLU A 179 2.07 15.73 -3.86
CA GLU A 179 3.04 16.19 -4.84
C GLU A 179 3.01 15.37 -6.15
N TYR A 180 2.83 14.05 -6.04
CA TYR A 180 2.71 13.17 -7.21
C TYR A 180 1.39 13.41 -7.96
N ASN A 181 0.28 13.46 -7.23
CA ASN A 181 -1.06 13.63 -7.81
C ASN A 181 -1.20 15.00 -8.50
N GLU A 182 -0.65 16.06 -7.91
CA GLU A 182 -0.54 17.37 -8.55
C GLU A 182 0.29 17.32 -9.84
N TRP A 183 1.39 16.56 -9.86
CA TRP A 183 2.21 16.41 -11.05
C TRP A 183 1.49 15.68 -12.19
N ILE A 184 0.80 14.57 -11.90
CA ILE A 184 0.00 13.81 -12.88
C ILE A 184 -1.11 14.68 -13.46
N ALA A 185 -1.88 15.37 -12.62
CA ALA A 185 -2.97 16.24 -13.06
C ALA A 185 -2.50 17.35 -14.02
N ASN A 186 -1.25 17.81 -13.87
CA ASN A 186 -0.63 18.78 -14.76
C ASN A 186 -0.08 18.19 -16.08
N GLN A 187 0.13 16.87 -16.15
CA GLN A 187 0.49 16.20 -17.42
C GLN A 187 -0.74 15.96 -18.30
N GLU A 188 -1.89 15.63 -17.72
CA GLU A 188 -3.12 15.32 -18.47
C GLU A 188 -3.76 16.53 -19.16
N GLN A 189 -3.40 17.75 -18.73
CA GLN A 189 -3.89 18.99 -19.32
C GLN A 189 -3.10 19.46 -20.56
N LYS A 190 -2.03 18.75 -20.94
CA LYS A 190 -1.15 19.09 -22.06
C LYS A 190 -1.44 18.25 -23.29
#